data_AF-A0A7C1J8P0-F1
#
_entry.id   AF-A0A7C1J8P0-F1
#
_cell.length_a   1.000
_cell.length_b   1.000
_cell.length_c   1.000
_cell.angle_alpha   90.00
_cell.angle_beta   90.00
_cell.angle_gamma   90.00
#
_symmetry.space_group_name_H-M   'P 1'
#
loop_
_entity.id
_entity.type
_entity.pdbx_description
1 polymer ?
#
loop_
_entity_poly.entity_id
_entity_poly.type
_entity_poly.pdbx_seq_one_letter_code
_entity_poly.pdbx_strand_id
1 'polypeptide(L)'
;MNDTDGRNMSRLAWMVRALLAACFVFCIEILLWIAPVASPSADRVGREWWQWGIVIAGSVALAGLALDLAARYRVRGVFGVLALAGMVAMLYGTLISPDWSLVETPRTLFTRVVGAQALISFAAWALFLSLTIGILKRGSRALVLIGIAALAFGWGGWARWAVYADDPASFNVTPEISLTAPITALIGMAVLAALWIAYRRMAAANRPLTGTGAVVERGAALKLSPLGLVITLAGLALLAILQLARGALDTITLTIALSLAGLCWAILYFQARKKGISLADVVLVGVTDPPVYWLIAGVLFVVVGAVTHQLARGHGTSDPAEWWGLIFTAFGFVWLPAAALVLGGQAFGRRARALRL
;
A
#
# COMPACT_ATOMS: atom_id res chain seq x y z
N MET A 1 -23.26 -9.33 24.21
CA MET A 1 -22.81 -8.11 23.51
C MET A 1 -24.06 -7.41 23.02
N ASN A 2 -24.34 -6.19 23.48
CA ASN A 2 -25.56 -5.48 23.11
C ASN A 2 -25.52 -5.16 21.61
N ASP A 3 -26.68 -5.12 20.96
CA ASP A 3 -26.81 -4.84 19.52
C ASP A 3 -26.16 -3.49 19.10
N THR A 4 -26.08 -2.54 20.04
CA THR A 4 -25.37 -1.26 19.88
C THR A 4 -23.86 -1.43 19.75
N ASP A 5 -23.25 -2.34 20.51
CA ASP A 5 -21.80 -2.55 20.52
C ASP A 5 -21.34 -3.24 19.24
N GLY A 6 -22.14 -4.18 18.73
CA GLY A 6 -21.90 -4.84 17.45
C GLY A 6 -21.91 -3.87 16.27
N ARG A 7 -22.90 -2.96 16.23
CA ARG A 7 -22.98 -1.92 15.19
C ARG A 7 -21.79 -0.95 15.24
N ASN A 8 -21.37 -0.52 16.43
CA ASN A 8 -20.22 0.37 16.57
C ASN A 8 -18.91 -0.30 16.13
N MET A 9 -18.72 -1.58 16.47
CA MET A 9 -17.54 -2.34 16.05
C MET A 9 -17.51 -2.55 14.54
N SER A 10 -18.65 -2.85 13.92
CA SER A 10 -18.77 -3.00 12.46
C SER A 10 -18.40 -1.70 11.73
N ARG A 11 -18.91 -0.55 12.21
CA ARG A 11 -18.56 0.78 11.67
C ARG A 11 -17.06 1.07 11.79
N LEU A 12 -16.47 0.78 12.95
CA LEU A 12 -15.04 0.97 13.16
C LEU A 12 -14.20 0.10 12.22
N ALA A 13 -14.57 -1.17 12.03
CA ALA A 13 -13.89 -2.07 11.10
C ALA A 13 -13.95 -1.56 9.64
N TRP A 14 -15.10 -1.03 9.20
CA TRP A 14 -15.22 -0.40 7.88
C TRP A 14 -14.41 0.89 7.75
N MET A 15 -14.34 1.71 8.80
CA MET A 15 -13.47 2.89 8.82
C MET A 15 -11.99 2.51 8.69
N VAL A 16 -11.56 1.43 9.36
CA VAL A 16 -10.19 0.90 9.23
C VAL A 16 -9.91 0.41 7.81
N ARG A 17 -10.88 -0.28 7.16
CA ARG A 17 -10.77 -0.68 5.75
C ARG A 17 -10.67 0.54 4.83
N ALA A 18 -11.49 1.56 5.04
CA ALA A 18 -11.46 2.80 4.28
C ALA A 18 -10.11 3.55 4.45
N LEU A 19 -9.56 3.58 5.66
CA LEU A 19 -8.26 4.19 5.92
C LEU A 19 -7.12 3.45 5.20
N LEU A 20 -7.11 2.11 5.22
CA LEU A 20 -6.12 1.33 4.48
C LEU A 20 -6.29 1.52 2.96
N ALA A 21 -7.54 1.54 2.46
CA ALA A 21 -7.83 1.81 1.06
C ALA A 21 -7.29 3.19 0.63
N ALA A 22 -7.50 4.22 1.46
CA ALA A 22 -6.95 5.55 1.20
C ALA A 22 -5.42 5.55 1.21
N CYS A 23 -4.77 4.74 2.07
CA CYS A 23 -3.32 4.58 2.03
C CYS A 23 -2.85 3.94 0.72
N PHE A 24 -3.58 2.94 0.19
CA PHE A 24 -3.28 2.36 -1.11
C PHE A 24 -3.44 3.36 -2.25
N VAL A 25 -4.57 4.09 -2.30
CA VAL A 25 -4.80 5.12 -3.32
C VAL A 25 -3.73 6.20 -3.25
N PHE A 26 -3.41 6.70 -2.05
CA PHE A 26 -2.37 7.71 -1.87
C PHE A 26 -1.00 7.21 -2.33
N CYS A 27 -0.57 6.05 -1.86
CA CYS A 27 0.77 5.56 -2.19
C CYS A 27 0.85 5.15 -3.67
N ILE A 28 -0.15 4.47 -4.21
CA ILE A 28 -0.07 3.92 -5.58
C ILE A 28 -0.46 4.96 -6.63
N GLU A 29 -1.60 5.65 -6.51
CA GLU A 29 -2.04 6.60 -7.54
C GLU A 29 -1.33 7.95 -7.44
N ILE A 30 -1.07 8.42 -6.22
CA ILE A 30 -0.52 9.77 -6.01
C ILE A 30 1.01 9.71 -5.92
N LEU A 31 1.58 8.81 -5.11
CA LEU A 31 3.04 8.75 -4.97
C LEU A 31 3.73 8.05 -6.14
N LEU A 32 3.22 6.90 -6.57
CA LEU A 32 3.87 6.12 -7.64
C LEU A 32 3.51 6.63 -9.04
N TRP A 33 2.21 6.73 -9.36
CA TRP A 33 1.77 7.00 -10.74
C TRP A 33 1.53 8.47 -11.06
N ILE A 34 1.31 9.32 -10.05
CA ILE A 34 0.95 10.73 -10.22
C ILE A 34 -0.28 10.86 -11.16
N ALA A 35 -1.20 9.89 -11.07
CA ALA A 35 -2.28 9.64 -12.03
C ALA A 35 -3.27 10.81 -12.34
N PRO A 36 -3.53 11.79 -11.44
CA PRO A 36 -4.41 12.92 -11.79
C PRO A 36 -3.73 14.00 -12.63
N VAL A 37 -2.42 13.94 -12.86
CA VAL A 37 -1.73 14.94 -13.69
C VAL A 37 -1.75 14.47 -15.13
N ALA A 38 -2.59 15.11 -15.97
CA ALA A 38 -2.53 14.94 -17.41
C ALA A 38 -1.10 15.22 -17.88
N SER A 39 -0.44 14.24 -18.50
CA SER A 39 0.88 14.48 -19.07
C SER A 39 0.74 15.34 -20.32
N PRO A 40 1.55 16.40 -20.50
CA PRO A 40 1.61 17.17 -21.75
C PRO A 40 2.10 16.33 -22.94
N SER A 41 2.76 15.19 -22.69
CA SER A 41 3.05 14.19 -23.73
C SER A 41 1.74 13.46 -24.08
N ALA A 42 1.22 13.70 -25.28
CA ALA A 42 -0.13 13.47 -25.77
C ALA A 42 -0.80 12.08 -25.56
N ASP A 43 -0.15 11.09 -24.96
CA ASP A 43 -0.66 9.71 -24.86
C ASP A 43 -1.05 9.25 -23.43
N ARG A 44 -0.79 10.05 -22.38
CA ARG A 44 -1.21 9.71 -21.00
C ARG A 44 -2.30 10.64 -20.51
N VAL A 45 -3.53 10.35 -20.93
CA VAL A 45 -4.74 11.04 -20.44
C VAL A 45 -4.91 10.69 -18.96
N GLY A 46 -4.98 11.73 -18.11
CA GLY A 46 -5.28 11.54 -16.69
C GLY A 46 -6.59 10.77 -16.50
N ARG A 47 -6.77 10.13 -15.35
CA ARG A 47 -7.97 9.31 -15.11
C ARG A 47 -9.25 10.13 -15.24
N GLU A 48 -10.19 9.63 -16.03
CA GLU A 48 -11.55 10.16 -16.06
C GLU A 48 -12.24 10.00 -14.69
N TRP A 49 -13.20 10.87 -14.39
CA TRP A 49 -13.87 10.90 -13.08
C TRP A 49 -14.50 9.55 -12.68
N TRP A 50 -15.02 8.77 -13.63
CA TRP A 50 -15.62 7.46 -13.35
C TRP A 50 -14.57 6.39 -13.05
N GLN A 51 -13.35 6.52 -13.59
CA GLN A 51 -12.24 5.60 -13.28
C GLN A 51 -11.83 5.71 -11.81
N TRP A 52 -11.95 6.90 -11.21
CA TRP A 52 -11.77 7.07 -9.77
C TRP A 52 -12.79 6.27 -8.95
N GLY A 53 -14.02 6.11 -9.43
CA GLY A 53 -15.01 5.23 -8.82
C GLY A 53 -14.53 3.79 -8.74
N ILE A 54 -13.93 3.28 -9.83
CA ILE A 54 -13.32 1.94 -9.88
C ILE A 54 -12.12 1.85 -8.94
N VAL A 55 -11.22 2.84 -8.96
CA VAL A 55 -10.04 2.89 -8.09
C VAL A 55 -10.44 2.84 -6.62
N ILE A 56 -11.39 3.68 -6.21
CA ILE A 56 -11.86 3.74 -4.82
C ILE A 56 -12.54 2.43 -4.42
N ALA A 57 -13.48 1.94 -5.23
CA ALA A 57 -14.21 0.69 -4.92
C ALA A 57 -13.28 -0.52 -4.88
N GLY A 58 -12.39 -0.65 -5.87
CA GLY A 58 -11.37 -1.70 -5.93
C GLY A 58 -10.40 -1.63 -4.75
N SER A 59 -9.96 -0.42 -4.37
CA SER A 59 -9.07 -0.22 -3.22
C SER A 59 -9.74 -0.60 -1.90
N VAL A 60 -11.04 -0.30 -1.73
CA VAL A 60 -11.81 -0.71 -0.56
C VAL A 60 -11.98 -2.24 -0.51
N ALA A 61 -12.27 -2.87 -1.65
CA ALA A 61 -12.35 -4.33 -1.75
C ALA A 61 -11.01 -4.99 -1.41
N LEU A 62 -9.90 -4.51 -1.99
CA LEU A 62 -8.55 -5.02 -1.70
C LEU A 62 -8.14 -4.79 -0.25
N ALA A 63 -8.42 -3.61 0.32
CA ALA A 63 -8.17 -3.34 1.73
C ALA A 63 -8.98 -4.27 2.65
N GLY A 64 -10.25 -4.52 2.30
CA GLY A 64 -11.11 -5.49 2.98
C GLY A 64 -10.51 -6.89 2.96
N LEU A 65 -10.12 -7.38 1.78
CA LEU A 65 -9.48 -8.68 1.61
C LEU A 65 -8.14 -8.77 2.35
N ALA A 66 -7.30 -7.75 2.25
CA ALA A 66 -5.97 -7.77 2.85
C ALA A 66 -6.03 -7.74 4.38
N LEU A 67 -6.95 -6.96 4.98
CA LEU A 67 -7.22 -6.98 6.42
C LEU A 67 -7.86 -8.30 6.88
N ASP A 68 -8.74 -8.87 6.06
CA ASP A 68 -9.34 -10.18 6.32
C ASP A 68 -8.26 -11.27 6.37
N LEU A 69 -7.36 -11.32 5.39
CA LEU A 69 -6.24 -12.27 5.40
C LEU A 69 -5.27 -11.99 6.56
N ALA A 70 -4.98 -10.72 6.86
CA ALA A 70 -4.15 -10.35 8.01
C ALA A 70 -4.73 -10.87 9.33
N ALA A 71 -6.05 -10.76 9.50
CA ALA A 71 -6.77 -11.25 10.68
C ALA A 71 -6.93 -12.78 10.69
N ARG A 72 -7.23 -13.42 9.55
CA ARG A 72 -7.37 -14.89 9.44
C ARG A 72 -6.06 -15.61 9.69
N TYR A 73 -4.97 -15.13 9.10
CA TYR A 73 -3.64 -15.73 9.26
C TYR A 73 -2.84 -15.17 10.43
N ARG A 74 -3.41 -14.22 11.19
CA ARG A 74 -2.79 -13.56 12.35
C ARG A 74 -1.38 -13.06 12.02
N VAL A 75 -1.26 -12.23 10.99
CA VAL A 75 0.01 -11.65 10.55
C VAL A 75 0.60 -10.78 11.67
N ARG A 76 1.90 -10.94 11.97
CA ARG A 76 2.60 -10.27 13.10
C ARG A 76 3.84 -9.49 12.70
N GLY A 77 4.49 -9.89 11.62
CA GLY A 77 5.84 -9.44 11.28
C GLY A 77 5.92 -8.85 9.89
N VAL A 78 7.06 -8.19 9.65
CA VAL A 78 7.38 -7.49 8.40
C VAL A 78 7.21 -8.40 7.18
N PHE A 79 7.65 -9.67 7.24
CA PHE A 79 7.54 -10.61 6.12
C PHE A 79 6.10 -11.00 5.76
N GLY A 80 5.20 -11.07 6.74
CA GLY A 80 3.78 -11.31 6.46
C GLY A 80 3.10 -10.06 5.88
N VAL A 81 3.50 -8.87 6.35
CA VAL A 81 3.07 -7.60 5.73
C VAL A 81 3.61 -7.48 4.30
N LEU A 82 4.86 -7.90 4.07
CA LEU A 82 5.47 -7.91 2.74
C LEU A 82 4.73 -8.87 1.79
N ALA A 83 4.31 -10.05 2.26
CA ALA A 83 3.49 -10.96 1.46
C ALA A 83 2.10 -10.36 1.14
N LEU A 84 1.46 -9.68 2.10
CA LEU A 84 0.21 -8.95 1.85
C LEU A 84 0.40 -7.80 0.86
N ALA A 85 1.49 -7.05 1.00
CA ALA A 85 1.84 -5.95 0.08
C ALA A 85 2.09 -6.46 -1.34
N GLY A 86 2.81 -7.57 -1.49
CA GLY A 86 3.02 -8.22 -2.79
C GLY A 86 1.71 -8.70 -3.42
N MET A 87 0.83 -9.32 -2.64
CA MET A 87 -0.50 -9.73 -3.12
C MET A 87 -1.34 -8.52 -3.54
N VAL A 88 -1.36 -7.45 -2.74
CA VAL A 88 -2.06 -6.20 -3.09
C VAL A 88 -1.48 -5.59 -4.35
N ALA A 89 -0.16 -5.52 -4.49
CA ALA A 89 0.48 -4.99 -5.69
C ALA A 89 0.04 -5.73 -6.95
N MET A 90 0.11 -7.07 -6.95
CA MET A 90 -0.30 -7.88 -8.12
C MET A 90 -1.76 -7.65 -8.48
N LEU A 91 -2.67 -7.66 -7.51
CA LEU A 91 -4.10 -7.48 -7.75
C LEU A 91 -4.45 -6.02 -8.10
N TYR A 92 -3.80 -5.06 -7.48
CA TYR A 92 -4.01 -3.64 -7.76
C TYR A 92 -3.55 -3.30 -9.17
N GLY A 93 -2.32 -3.68 -9.53
CA GLY A 93 -1.78 -3.48 -10.86
C GLY A 93 -2.67 -4.09 -11.93
N THR A 94 -3.01 -5.37 -11.80
CA THR A 94 -3.77 -6.05 -12.85
C THR A 94 -5.26 -5.68 -12.89
N LEU A 95 -5.93 -5.50 -11.75
CA LEU A 95 -7.38 -5.34 -11.72
C LEU A 95 -7.83 -3.88 -11.72
N ILE A 96 -7.08 -3.00 -11.05
CA ILE A 96 -7.50 -1.61 -10.84
C ILE A 96 -6.81 -0.67 -11.84
N SER A 97 -5.53 -0.91 -12.11
CA SER A 97 -4.67 0.01 -12.86
C SER A 97 -3.81 -0.71 -13.91
N PRO A 98 -4.39 -1.54 -14.81
CA PRO A 98 -3.64 -2.33 -15.78
C PRO A 98 -2.83 -1.44 -16.74
N ASP A 99 -3.43 -0.34 -17.21
CA ASP A 99 -2.83 0.55 -18.21
C ASP A 99 -1.47 1.12 -17.80
N TRP A 100 -1.27 1.33 -16.49
CA TRP A 100 -0.03 1.87 -15.93
C TRP A 100 0.92 0.75 -15.49
N SER A 101 0.36 -0.34 -14.96
CA SER A 101 1.13 -1.42 -14.37
C SER A 101 1.73 -2.38 -15.40
N LEU A 102 1.11 -2.48 -16.58
CA LEU A 102 1.45 -3.42 -17.63
C LEU A 102 2.18 -2.80 -18.81
N VAL A 103 2.57 -1.52 -18.71
CA VAL A 103 3.32 -0.81 -19.77
C VAL A 103 4.59 -1.56 -20.18
N GLU A 104 5.24 -2.27 -19.25
CA GLU A 104 6.47 -3.03 -19.51
C GLU A 104 6.21 -4.54 -19.77
N THR A 105 4.95 -5.00 -19.73
CA THR A 105 4.53 -6.37 -20.02
C THR A 105 4.21 -6.50 -21.52
N PRO A 106 4.69 -7.52 -22.26
CA PRO A 106 5.27 -8.79 -21.83
C PRO A 106 6.81 -8.84 -21.80
N ARG A 107 7.51 -7.70 -21.95
CA ARG A 107 8.97 -7.71 -22.18
C ARG A 107 9.77 -8.28 -21.00
N THR A 108 9.34 -8.04 -19.76
CA THR A 108 9.87 -8.75 -18.57
C THR A 108 8.76 -8.94 -17.52
N LEU A 109 8.78 -10.03 -16.75
CA LEU A 109 7.82 -10.28 -15.65
C LEU A 109 8.32 -9.76 -14.29
N PHE A 110 9.63 -9.59 -14.16
CA PHE A 110 10.29 -8.99 -12.99
C PHE A 110 10.68 -7.55 -13.32
N THR A 111 9.67 -6.74 -13.64
CA THR A 111 9.86 -5.35 -14.05
C THR A 111 10.12 -4.45 -12.85
N ARG A 112 10.72 -3.31 -13.17
CA ARG A 112 10.68 -2.10 -12.35
C ARG A 112 9.25 -1.85 -11.82
N VAL A 113 8.24 -2.02 -12.66
CA VAL A 113 6.85 -1.72 -12.30
C VAL A 113 6.30 -2.62 -11.20
N VAL A 114 6.47 -3.94 -11.32
CA VAL A 114 6.00 -4.89 -10.28
C VAL A 114 6.72 -4.63 -8.96
N GLY A 115 8.04 -4.41 -9.01
CA GLY A 115 8.82 -4.06 -7.82
C GLY A 115 8.41 -2.73 -7.19
N ALA A 116 8.12 -1.72 -8.01
CA ALA A 116 7.61 -0.42 -7.55
C ALA A 116 6.25 -0.58 -6.85
N GLN A 117 5.31 -1.30 -7.45
CA GLN A 117 4.00 -1.53 -6.84
C GLN A 117 4.10 -2.32 -5.53
N ALA A 118 4.96 -3.34 -5.45
CA ALA A 118 5.17 -4.11 -4.23
C ALA A 118 5.79 -3.24 -3.13
N LEU A 119 6.81 -2.45 -3.45
CA LEU A 119 7.47 -1.54 -2.50
C LEU A 119 6.50 -0.46 -1.99
N ILE A 120 5.74 0.14 -2.90
CA ILE A 120 4.78 1.21 -2.58
C ILE A 120 3.57 0.67 -1.82
N SER A 121 3.11 -0.55 -2.13
CA SER A 121 2.09 -1.25 -1.33
C SER A 121 2.60 -1.56 0.08
N PHE A 122 3.89 -1.91 0.21
CA PHE A 122 4.52 -2.12 1.50
C PHE A 122 4.64 -0.80 2.29
N ALA A 123 4.98 0.31 1.61
CA ALA A 123 4.96 1.64 2.20
C ALA A 123 3.54 2.06 2.65
N ALA A 124 2.51 1.72 1.88
CA ALA A 124 1.11 1.96 2.26
C ALA A 124 0.71 1.22 3.54
N TRP A 125 1.16 -0.04 3.69
CA TRP A 125 1.00 -0.79 4.93
C TRP A 125 1.77 -0.16 6.09
N ALA A 126 3.01 0.27 5.88
CA ALA A 126 3.82 0.93 6.90
C ALA A 126 3.13 2.23 7.38
N LEU A 127 2.64 3.06 6.45
CA LEU A 127 1.87 4.27 6.74
C LEU A 127 0.58 3.96 7.50
N PHE A 128 -0.19 2.97 7.05
CA PHE A 128 -1.41 2.56 7.73
C PHE A 128 -1.13 2.10 9.18
N LEU A 129 -0.12 1.24 9.38
CA LEU A 129 0.27 0.76 10.70
C LEU A 129 0.80 1.89 11.58
N SER A 130 1.55 2.82 11.02
CA SER A 130 2.06 3.97 11.79
C SER A 130 0.95 4.94 12.20
N LEU A 131 -0.09 5.08 11.38
CA LEU A 131 -1.29 5.88 11.69
C LEU A 131 -2.21 5.20 12.73
N THR A 132 -2.28 3.87 12.74
CA THR A 132 -3.23 3.08 13.56
C THR A 132 -2.64 2.45 14.82
N ILE A 133 -1.32 2.26 14.87
CA ILE A 133 -0.59 1.73 16.04
C ILE A 133 0.34 2.78 16.65
N GLY A 134 0.76 3.79 15.87
CA GLY A 134 1.74 4.80 16.29
C GLY A 134 3.18 4.39 15.98
N ILE A 135 4.13 5.31 16.21
CA ILE A 135 5.55 5.05 15.97
C ILE A 135 6.20 4.68 17.30
N LEU A 136 6.78 3.46 17.35
CA LEU A 136 7.43 2.95 18.56
C LEU A 136 8.64 3.81 18.97
N LYS A 137 8.58 4.33 20.19
CA LYS A 137 9.62 5.02 20.99
C LYS A 137 10.00 6.42 20.50
N ARG A 138 10.08 7.36 21.44
CA ARG A 138 10.44 8.78 21.22
C ARG A 138 11.76 8.97 20.43
N GLY A 139 12.72 8.05 20.61
CA GLY A 139 14.02 8.08 19.92
C GLY A 139 13.99 7.74 18.43
N SER A 140 12.97 7.04 17.93
CA SER A 140 12.87 6.70 16.50
C SER A 140 12.22 7.82 15.67
N ARG A 141 11.63 8.83 16.31
CA ARG A 141 10.90 9.92 15.64
C ARG A 141 11.81 10.73 14.71
N ALA A 142 13.01 11.09 15.16
CA ALA A 142 13.96 11.82 14.31
C ALA A 142 14.34 11.00 13.06
N LEU A 143 14.62 9.71 13.24
CA LEU A 143 14.93 8.80 12.12
C LEU A 143 13.76 8.67 11.14
N VAL A 144 12.52 8.63 11.64
CA VAL A 144 11.33 8.61 10.77
C VAL A 144 11.19 9.92 10.00
N LEU A 145 11.38 11.09 10.63
CA LEU A 145 11.35 12.37 9.90
C LEU A 145 12.44 12.44 8.83
N ILE A 146 13.65 11.96 9.13
CA ILE A 146 14.74 11.85 8.15
C ILE A 146 14.33 10.93 7.00
N GLY A 147 13.76 9.76 7.30
CA GLY A 147 13.27 8.82 6.29
C GLY A 147 12.17 9.43 5.42
N ILE A 148 11.26 10.21 6.00
CA ILE A 148 10.19 10.92 5.29
C ILE A 148 10.77 12.03 4.41
N ALA A 149 11.75 12.80 4.89
CA ALA A 149 12.44 13.79 4.08
C ALA A 149 13.18 13.15 2.89
N ALA A 150 13.89 12.04 3.12
CA ALA A 150 14.57 11.30 2.06
C ALA A 150 13.57 10.74 1.02
N LEU A 151 12.45 10.17 1.50
CA LEU A 151 11.38 9.67 0.62
C LEU A 151 10.75 10.82 -0.18
N ALA A 152 10.48 11.97 0.46
CA ALA A 152 9.94 13.16 -0.18
C ALA A 152 10.90 13.71 -1.24
N PHE A 153 12.19 13.73 -0.93
CA PHE A 153 13.24 14.16 -1.84
C PHE A 153 13.26 13.29 -3.10
N GLY A 154 13.30 11.97 -2.91
CA GLY A 154 13.26 11.04 -4.03
C GLY A 154 11.93 11.12 -4.79
N TRP A 155 10.80 11.24 -4.08
CA TRP A 155 9.49 11.35 -4.70
C TRP A 155 9.34 12.61 -5.55
N GLY A 156 9.81 13.79 -5.11
CA GLY A 156 9.68 15.01 -5.92
C GLY A 156 10.46 14.93 -7.23
N GLY A 157 11.65 14.30 -7.21
CA GLY A 157 12.40 13.96 -8.41
C GLY A 157 11.66 12.96 -9.30
N TRP A 158 11.15 11.87 -8.73
CA TRP A 158 10.35 10.88 -9.45
C TRP A 158 9.10 11.50 -10.09
N ALA A 159 8.33 12.29 -9.33
CA ALA A 159 7.09 12.90 -9.76
C ALA A 159 7.25 13.80 -10.98
N ARG A 160 8.40 14.45 -11.10
CA ARG A 160 8.74 15.28 -12.25
C ARG A 160 9.26 14.46 -13.43
N TRP A 161 10.20 13.55 -13.18
CA TRP A 161 11.01 12.93 -14.23
C TRP A 161 10.51 11.56 -14.68
N ALA A 162 9.59 10.92 -13.96
CA ALA A 162 9.05 9.59 -14.29
C ALA A 162 8.37 9.55 -15.66
N VAL A 163 7.74 10.65 -16.09
CA VAL A 163 7.13 10.79 -17.42
C VAL A 163 8.17 10.64 -18.53
N TYR A 164 9.41 11.05 -18.26
CA TYR A 164 10.51 11.10 -19.21
C TYR A 164 11.56 10.01 -18.99
N ALA A 165 11.23 8.99 -18.17
CA ALA A 165 12.18 7.93 -17.83
C ALA A 165 12.69 7.17 -19.07
N ASP A 166 11.87 7.10 -20.13
CA ASP A 166 12.17 6.35 -21.35
C ASP A 166 12.61 7.23 -22.53
N ASP A 167 12.68 8.56 -22.35
CA ASP A 167 13.08 9.52 -23.40
C ASP A 167 14.44 10.18 -23.08
N PRO A 168 15.53 9.79 -23.74
CA PRO A 168 16.85 10.38 -23.53
C PRO A 168 16.99 11.79 -24.13
N ALA A 169 16.03 12.31 -24.91
CA ALA A 169 16.06 13.69 -25.41
C ALA A 169 15.47 14.70 -24.40
N SER A 170 14.80 14.22 -23.36
CA SER A 170 14.07 15.02 -22.37
C SER A 170 14.93 15.84 -21.41
N PHE A 171 16.27 15.71 -21.45
CA PHE A 171 17.17 16.50 -20.59
C PHE A 171 17.10 18.01 -20.88
N ASN A 172 16.59 18.40 -22.06
CA ASN A 172 16.50 19.79 -22.51
C ASN A 172 15.14 20.44 -22.22
N VAL A 173 14.21 19.78 -21.51
CA VAL A 173 12.91 20.37 -21.17
C VAL A 173 13.12 21.44 -20.09
N THR A 174 12.88 22.70 -20.46
CA THR A 174 12.90 23.82 -19.53
C THR A 174 11.92 23.59 -18.38
N PRO A 175 12.31 23.87 -17.12
CA PRO A 175 11.41 23.75 -15.97
C PRO A 175 10.18 24.66 -16.13
N GLU A 176 9.04 24.11 -16.52
CA GLU A 176 7.77 24.76 -16.17
C GLU A 176 7.51 24.48 -14.68
N ILE A 177 7.32 25.54 -13.91
CA ILE A 177 6.95 25.44 -12.50
C ILE A 177 5.52 24.88 -12.44
N SER A 178 5.41 23.56 -12.33
CA SER A 178 4.13 22.88 -12.10
C SER A 178 3.95 22.59 -10.61
N LEU A 179 2.85 23.08 -10.05
CA LEU A 179 2.43 22.80 -8.68
C LEU A 179 1.43 21.64 -8.59
N THR A 180 1.07 21.01 -9.71
CA THR A 180 -0.02 20.03 -9.77
C THR A 180 0.25 18.77 -8.94
N ALA A 181 1.47 18.22 -9.03
CA ALA A 181 1.85 17.04 -8.23
C ALA A 181 1.90 17.36 -6.71
N PRO A 182 2.55 18.44 -6.25
CA PRO A 182 2.47 18.88 -4.84
C PRO A 182 1.04 19.13 -4.34
N ILE A 183 0.19 19.78 -5.15
CA ILE A 183 -1.22 20.05 -4.79
C ILE A 183 -1.99 18.73 -4.67
N THR A 184 -1.77 17.79 -5.59
CA THR A 184 -2.41 16.46 -5.53
C THR A 184 -1.98 15.69 -4.29
N ALA A 185 -0.67 15.70 -3.97
CA ALA A 185 -0.16 15.09 -2.74
C ALA A 185 -0.82 15.73 -1.51
N LEU A 186 -0.96 17.06 -1.48
CA LEU A 186 -1.63 17.77 -0.40
C LEU A 186 -3.10 17.37 -0.24
N ILE A 187 -3.85 17.25 -1.35
CA ILE A 187 -5.24 16.78 -1.33
C ILE A 187 -5.32 15.35 -0.79
N GLY A 188 -4.46 14.45 -1.28
CA GLY A 188 -4.38 13.07 -0.80
C GLY A 188 -4.08 12.98 0.70
N MET A 189 -3.14 13.79 1.19
CA MET A 189 -2.83 13.89 2.62
C MET A 189 -3.98 14.48 3.44
N ALA A 190 -4.71 15.46 2.91
CA ALA A 190 -5.88 16.02 3.58
C ALA A 190 -6.99 14.96 3.74
N VAL A 191 -7.25 14.15 2.70
CA VAL A 191 -8.19 13.04 2.76
C VAL A 191 -7.75 11.98 3.77
N LEU A 192 -6.46 11.59 3.75
CA LEU A 192 -5.90 10.66 4.74
C LEU A 192 -6.03 11.19 6.16
N ALA A 193 -5.73 12.47 6.39
CA ALA A 193 -5.86 13.12 7.69
C ALA A 193 -7.31 13.14 8.16
N ALA A 194 -8.27 13.47 7.29
CA ALA A 194 -9.69 13.48 7.62
C ALA A 194 -10.20 12.08 8.03
N LEU A 195 -9.85 11.05 7.26
CA LEU A 195 -10.20 9.65 7.59
C LEU A 195 -9.54 9.20 8.88
N TRP A 196 -8.28 9.57 9.10
CA TRP A 196 -7.57 9.24 10.33
C TRP A 196 -8.20 9.92 11.57
N ILE A 197 -8.59 11.19 11.45
CA ILE A 197 -9.31 11.92 12.52
C ILE A 197 -10.66 11.24 12.80
N ALA A 198 -11.41 10.87 11.75
CA ALA A 198 -12.69 10.17 11.89
C ALA A 198 -12.52 8.80 12.58
N TYR A 199 -11.52 8.01 12.14
CA TYR A 199 -11.11 6.77 12.79
C TYR A 199 -10.78 7.00 14.27
N ARG A 200 -9.97 8.01 14.60
CA ARG A 200 -9.60 8.30 15.98
C ARG A 200 -10.79 8.65 16.86
N ARG A 201 -11.72 9.47 16.37
CA ARG A 201 -12.94 9.83 17.09
C ARG A 201 -13.78 8.58 17.39
N MET A 202 -13.93 7.68 16.40
CA MET A 202 -14.66 6.42 16.57
C MET A 202 -13.92 5.45 17.51
N ALA A 203 -12.59 5.34 17.41
CA ALA A 203 -11.79 4.49 18.26
C ALA A 203 -11.82 4.96 19.73
N ALA A 204 -11.74 6.27 19.97
CA ALA A 204 -11.82 6.86 21.31
C ALA A 204 -13.20 6.65 21.97
N ALA A 205 -14.28 6.70 21.18
CA ALA A 205 -15.62 6.39 21.66
C ALA A 205 -15.77 4.91 22.07
N ASN A 206 -15.04 4.01 21.40
CA ASN A 206 -15.01 2.58 21.68
C ASN A 206 -13.91 2.23 22.71
N ARG A 207 -14.03 2.81 23.92
CA ARG A 207 -13.04 2.73 25.02
C ARG A 207 -12.33 1.37 25.09
N PRO A 208 -11.00 1.34 25.34
CA PRO A 208 -10.26 0.08 25.41
C PRO A 208 -10.80 -0.76 26.56
N LEU A 209 -11.33 -1.94 26.23
CA LEU A 209 -11.56 -2.98 27.21
C LEU A 209 -10.17 -3.40 27.73
N THR A 210 -9.91 -3.17 29.01
CA THR A 210 -8.67 -3.55 29.69
C THR A 210 -8.64 -5.07 29.83
N GLY A 211 -8.04 -5.77 28.85
CA GLY A 211 -7.86 -7.22 28.92
C GLY A 211 -7.33 -7.81 27.61
N THR A 212 -6.39 -8.74 27.70
CA THR A 212 -5.78 -9.42 26.54
C THR A 212 -6.79 -10.22 25.72
N GLY A 213 -7.85 -10.77 26.35
CA GLY A 213 -8.95 -11.44 25.66
C GLY A 213 -9.75 -10.51 24.75
N ALA A 214 -10.06 -9.29 25.24
CA ALA A 214 -10.82 -8.31 24.48
C ALA A 214 -10.06 -7.76 23.25
N VAL A 215 -8.72 -7.74 23.30
CA VAL A 215 -7.87 -7.35 22.16
C VAL A 215 -7.94 -8.39 21.03
N VAL A 216 -7.99 -9.68 21.37
CA VAL A 216 -8.09 -10.76 20.37
C VAL A 216 -9.47 -10.78 19.69
N GLU A 217 -10.54 -10.49 20.42
CA GLU A 217 -11.90 -10.40 19.86
C GLU A 217 -12.05 -9.25 18.87
N ARG A 218 -11.36 -8.11 19.08
CA ARG A 218 -11.38 -6.98 18.15
C ARG A 218 -10.78 -7.36 16.79
N GLY A 219 -9.65 -8.07 16.77
CA GLY A 219 -9.05 -8.54 15.51
C GLY A 219 -10.01 -9.40 14.68
N ALA A 220 -10.94 -10.12 15.30
CA ALA A 220 -11.96 -10.89 14.60
C ALA A 220 -12.97 -10.01 13.85
N ALA A 221 -13.22 -8.76 14.27
CA ALA A 221 -14.12 -7.82 13.58
C ALA A 221 -13.57 -7.35 12.22
N LEU A 222 -12.26 -7.48 11.99
CA LEU A 222 -11.63 -7.20 10.70
C LEU A 222 -11.84 -8.34 9.69
N LYS A 223 -12.20 -9.55 10.16
CA LYS A 223 -12.58 -10.65 9.26
C LYS A 223 -13.88 -10.30 8.56
N LEU A 224 -13.91 -10.51 7.25
CA LEU A 224 -15.13 -10.45 6.48
C LEU A 224 -16.03 -11.64 6.87
N SER A 225 -17.33 -11.40 6.93
CA SER A 225 -18.30 -12.49 6.97
C SER A 225 -18.17 -13.34 5.69
N PRO A 226 -18.62 -14.60 5.67
CA PRO A 226 -18.59 -15.42 4.45
C PRO A 226 -19.23 -14.71 3.26
N LEU A 227 -20.38 -14.07 3.49
CA LEU A 227 -21.06 -13.25 2.48
C LEU A 227 -20.20 -12.04 2.06
N GLY A 228 -19.60 -11.32 3.01
CA GLY A 228 -18.72 -10.19 2.71
C GLY A 228 -17.49 -10.59 1.89
N LEU A 229 -16.93 -11.78 2.16
CA LEU A 229 -15.82 -12.34 1.39
C LEU A 229 -16.28 -12.67 -0.04
N VAL A 230 -17.43 -13.34 -0.20
CA VAL A 230 -18.00 -13.64 -1.53
C VAL A 230 -18.27 -12.36 -2.32
N ILE A 231 -18.87 -11.34 -1.70
CA ILE A 231 -19.12 -10.04 -2.35
C ILE A 231 -17.80 -9.37 -2.76
N THR A 232 -16.79 -9.40 -1.90
CA THR A 232 -15.47 -8.81 -2.19
C THR A 232 -14.80 -9.52 -3.36
N LEU A 233 -14.79 -10.86 -3.36
CA LEU A 233 -14.20 -11.66 -4.44
C LEU A 233 -14.98 -11.49 -5.75
N ALA A 234 -16.32 -11.45 -5.70
CA ALA A 234 -17.15 -11.19 -6.87
C ALA A 234 -16.89 -9.79 -7.45
N GLY A 235 -16.71 -8.78 -6.60
CA GLY A 235 -16.34 -7.43 -7.03
C GLY A 235 -14.98 -7.39 -7.74
N LEU A 236 -13.96 -8.06 -7.17
CA LEU A 236 -12.65 -8.17 -7.81
C LEU A 236 -12.68 -8.98 -9.12
N ALA A 237 -13.48 -10.05 -9.18
CA ALA A 237 -13.68 -10.84 -10.39
C ALA A 237 -14.39 -10.02 -11.48
N LEU A 238 -15.40 -9.22 -11.11
CA LEU A 238 -16.07 -8.31 -12.05
C LEU A 238 -15.09 -7.26 -12.60
N LEU A 239 -14.19 -6.73 -11.79
CA LEU A 239 -13.11 -5.86 -12.26
C LEU A 239 -12.20 -6.59 -13.26
N ALA A 240 -11.79 -7.83 -12.96
CA ALA A 240 -10.98 -8.63 -13.89
C ALA A 240 -11.67 -8.83 -15.25
N ILE A 241 -12.96 -9.18 -15.23
CA ILE A 241 -13.78 -9.34 -16.45
C ILE A 241 -13.87 -8.03 -17.22
N LEU A 242 -14.07 -6.90 -16.53
CA LEU A 242 -14.12 -5.59 -17.14
C LEU A 242 -12.79 -5.23 -17.83
N GLN A 243 -11.65 -5.51 -17.20
CA GLN A 243 -10.34 -5.22 -17.78
C GLN A 243 -10.01 -6.13 -18.98
N LEU A 244 -10.39 -7.41 -18.92
CA LEU A 244 -10.29 -8.33 -20.06
C LEU A 244 -11.16 -7.86 -21.24
N ALA A 245 -12.40 -7.43 -20.96
CA ALA A 245 -13.32 -6.95 -22.00
C ALA A 245 -12.84 -5.64 -22.66
N ARG A 246 -12.05 -4.83 -21.96
CA ARG A 246 -11.42 -3.62 -22.49
C ARG A 246 -10.14 -3.89 -23.28
N GLY A 247 -9.62 -5.12 -23.23
CA GLY A 247 -8.30 -5.45 -23.79
C GLY A 247 -7.12 -4.84 -23.02
N ALA A 248 -7.37 -4.27 -21.84
CA ALA A 248 -6.32 -3.69 -20.99
C ALA A 248 -5.51 -4.77 -20.25
N LEU A 249 -6.07 -5.97 -20.14
CA LEU A 249 -5.47 -7.12 -19.49
C LEU A 249 -5.58 -8.34 -20.41
N ASP A 250 -4.49 -9.08 -20.59
CA ASP A 250 -4.50 -10.37 -21.29
C ASP A 250 -4.59 -11.55 -20.30
N THR A 251 -5.05 -12.69 -20.80
CA THR A 251 -5.27 -13.90 -19.99
C THR A 251 -3.97 -14.44 -19.37
N ILE A 252 -2.82 -14.29 -20.03
CA ILE A 252 -1.54 -14.79 -19.54
C ILE A 252 -1.10 -13.95 -18.34
N THR A 253 -1.12 -12.62 -18.47
CA THR A 253 -0.81 -11.70 -17.38
C THR A 253 -1.70 -11.91 -16.16
N LEU A 254 -3.02 -12.06 -16.38
CA LEU A 254 -3.95 -12.37 -15.30
C LEU A 254 -3.60 -13.69 -14.60
N THR A 255 -3.29 -14.74 -15.37
CA THR A 255 -2.92 -16.06 -14.82
C THR A 255 -1.65 -15.97 -13.97
N ILE A 256 -0.64 -15.22 -14.43
CA ILE A 256 0.60 -15.02 -13.69
C ILE A 256 0.35 -14.24 -12.40
N ALA A 257 -0.39 -13.14 -12.47
CA ALA A 257 -0.71 -12.33 -11.30
C ALA A 257 -1.51 -13.12 -10.25
N LEU A 258 -2.49 -13.92 -10.68
CA LEU A 258 -3.25 -14.81 -9.79
C LEU A 258 -2.37 -15.92 -9.20
N SER A 259 -1.43 -16.47 -9.96
CA SER A 259 -0.48 -17.47 -9.47
C SER A 259 0.46 -16.89 -8.40
N LEU A 260 0.98 -15.68 -8.62
CA LEU A 260 1.83 -14.98 -7.66
C LEU A 260 1.04 -14.53 -6.42
N ALA A 261 -0.19 -14.06 -6.58
CA ALA A 261 -1.10 -13.78 -5.47
C ALA A 261 -1.41 -15.05 -4.67
N GLY A 262 -1.63 -16.18 -5.35
CA GLY A 262 -1.80 -17.51 -4.74
C GLY A 262 -0.57 -17.97 -3.97
N LEU A 263 0.64 -17.72 -4.48
CA LEU A 263 1.89 -17.99 -3.75
C LEU A 263 2.01 -17.12 -2.49
N CYS A 264 1.69 -15.82 -2.58
CA CYS A 264 1.65 -14.94 -1.41
C CYS A 264 0.62 -15.42 -0.37
N TRP A 265 -0.54 -15.87 -0.83
CA TRP A 265 -1.56 -16.46 0.03
C TRP A 265 -1.08 -17.75 0.71
N ALA A 266 -0.42 -18.65 -0.03
CA ALA A 266 0.17 -19.87 0.52
C ALA A 266 1.25 -19.54 1.58
N ILE A 267 2.07 -18.53 1.33
CA ILE A 267 3.05 -18.01 2.29
C ILE A 267 2.36 -17.56 3.59
N LEU A 268 1.24 -16.84 3.51
CA LEU A 268 0.47 -16.43 4.68
C LEU A 268 -0.15 -17.63 5.41
N TYR A 269 -0.66 -18.60 4.66
CA TYR A 269 -1.21 -19.85 5.21
C TYR A 269 -0.17 -20.62 6.04
N PHE A 270 1.05 -20.82 5.52
CA PHE A 270 2.12 -21.50 6.26
C PHE A 270 2.70 -20.69 7.44
N GLN A 271 2.52 -19.37 7.41
CA GLN A 271 2.87 -18.51 8.54
C GLN A 271 1.85 -18.54 9.68
N ALA A 272 0.61 -18.95 9.39
CA ALA A 272 -0.50 -18.86 10.31
C ALA A 272 -0.18 -19.46 11.68
N ARG A 273 -0.53 -18.73 12.75
CA ARG A 273 -0.34 -19.19 14.13
C ARG A 273 -1.67 -19.29 14.85
N LYS A 274 -1.80 -20.33 15.68
CA LYS A 274 -3.00 -20.53 16.52
C LYS A 274 -3.11 -19.50 17.65
N LYS A 275 -1.98 -19.04 18.22
CA LYS A 275 -1.94 -18.19 19.43
C LYS A 275 -1.09 -16.93 19.28
N GLY A 276 -1.47 -15.89 20.04
CA GLY A 276 -0.73 -14.63 20.25
C GLY A 276 -1.20 -13.43 19.41
N ILE A 277 -0.99 -12.23 19.95
CA ILE A 277 -1.47 -10.93 19.42
C ILE A 277 -1.03 -10.68 17.97
N SER A 278 -1.97 -10.60 17.04
CA SER A 278 -1.76 -10.26 15.63
C SER A 278 -1.69 -8.74 15.39
N LEU A 279 -1.21 -8.30 14.22
CA LEU A 279 -1.30 -6.89 13.81
C LEU A 279 -2.76 -6.42 13.77
N ALA A 280 -3.66 -7.25 13.26
CA ALA A 280 -5.09 -6.96 13.20
C ALA A 280 -5.69 -6.73 14.61
N ASP A 281 -5.17 -7.42 15.62
CA ASP A 281 -5.63 -7.29 17.00
C ASP A 281 -5.26 -5.89 17.57
N VAL A 282 -4.14 -5.29 17.13
CA VAL A 282 -3.62 -4.01 17.65
C VAL A 282 -4.22 -2.80 16.91
N VAL A 283 -4.53 -2.94 15.62
CA VAL A 283 -5.06 -1.84 14.78
C VAL A 283 -6.38 -1.26 15.32
N LEU A 284 -7.19 -2.05 16.03
CA LEU A 284 -8.46 -1.60 16.61
C LEU A 284 -8.34 -1.12 18.07
N VAL A 285 -7.14 -1.12 18.64
CA VAL A 285 -6.90 -0.63 20.01
C VAL A 285 -6.76 0.89 20.04
N GLY A 286 -6.37 1.50 18.92
CA GLY A 286 -6.18 2.94 18.79
C GLY A 286 -4.82 3.41 19.32
N VAL A 287 -4.37 4.55 18.79
CA VAL A 287 -3.03 5.11 19.06
C VAL A 287 -3.06 6.14 20.19
N THR A 288 -2.00 6.18 21.00
CA THR A 288 -1.75 7.17 22.06
C THR A 288 -0.91 8.38 21.63
N ASP A 289 -0.20 8.32 20.50
CA ASP A 289 0.66 9.42 20.00
C ASP A 289 -0.11 10.71 19.66
N PRO A 290 0.52 11.89 19.84
CA PRO A 290 -0.08 13.18 19.56
C PRO A 290 -0.19 13.47 18.05
N PRO A 291 -1.30 14.08 17.59
CA PRO A 291 -1.57 14.38 16.18
C PRO A 291 -0.53 15.28 15.50
N VAL A 292 0.18 16.11 16.27
CA VAL A 292 1.11 17.12 15.75
C VAL A 292 2.28 16.50 15.00
N TYR A 293 2.78 15.33 15.41
CA TYR A 293 3.94 14.72 14.77
C TYR A 293 3.66 14.32 13.30
N TRP A 294 2.48 13.77 13.04
CA TRP A 294 2.06 13.41 11.68
C TRP A 294 1.83 14.62 10.79
N LEU A 295 1.39 15.75 11.37
CA LEU A 295 1.30 17.02 10.66
C LEU A 295 2.69 17.51 10.25
N ILE A 296 3.67 17.47 11.16
CA ILE A 296 5.07 17.84 10.85
C ILE A 296 5.62 16.96 9.73
N ALA A 297 5.41 15.65 9.82
CA ALA A 297 5.83 14.70 8.80
C ALA A 297 5.19 14.98 7.43
N GLY A 298 3.88 15.27 7.39
CA GLY A 298 3.18 15.62 6.15
C GLY A 298 3.67 16.93 5.54
N VAL A 299 3.84 17.98 6.35
CA VAL A 299 4.39 19.27 5.90
C VAL A 299 5.80 19.09 5.36
N LEU A 300 6.65 18.36 6.08
CA LEU A 300 8.01 18.05 5.65
C LEU A 300 8.01 17.32 4.31
N PHE A 301 7.11 16.35 4.12
CA PHE A 301 6.96 15.63 2.86
C PHE A 301 6.58 16.56 1.70
N VAL A 302 5.58 17.44 1.88
CA VAL A 302 5.18 18.40 0.84
C VAL A 302 6.32 19.34 0.50
N VAL A 303 6.94 19.96 1.51
CA VAL A 303 7.95 21.00 1.29
C VAL A 303 9.17 20.43 0.60
N VAL A 304 9.71 19.31 1.10
CA VAL A 304 10.89 18.67 0.49
C VAL A 304 10.56 18.12 -0.90
N GLY A 305 9.38 17.51 -1.07
CA GLY A 305 8.90 17.04 -2.37
C GLY A 305 8.73 18.16 -3.39
N ALA A 306 8.16 19.31 -2.98
CA ALA A 306 8.01 20.47 -3.84
C ALA A 306 9.35 21.08 -4.23
N VAL A 307 10.29 21.21 -3.29
CA VAL A 307 11.64 21.72 -3.58
C VAL A 307 12.36 20.81 -4.57
N THR A 308 12.33 19.50 -4.35
CA THR A 308 12.97 18.54 -5.26
C THR A 308 12.31 18.43 -6.62
N HIS A 309 10.99 18.59 -6.69
CA HIS A 309 10.26 18.71 -7.94
C HIS A 309 10.74 19.91 -8.77
N GLN A 310 11.36 20.94 -8.18
CA GLN A 310 11.92 22.06 -8.95
C GLN A 310 13.35 21.80 -9.47
N LEU A 311 14.03 20.76 -9.00
CA LEU A 311 15.42 20.49 -9.39
C LEU A 311 15.50 20.01 -10.86
N ALA A 312 16.57 20.44 -11.53
CA ALA A 312 16.91 19.96 -12.87
C ALA A 312 17.28 18.47 -12.85
N ARG A 313 17.06 17.78 -13.97
CA ARG A 313 17.44 16.36 -14.12
C ARG A 313 18.96 16.25 -14.13
N GLY A 314 19.50 15.36 -13.31
CA GLY A 314 20.91 14.99 -13.37
C GLY A 314 21.24 14.14 -14.60
N HIS A 315 22.53 14.05 -14.95
CA HIS A 315 23.01 13.14 -16.00
C HIS A 315 23.67 11.89 -15.40
N GLY A 316 23.52 10.75 -16.09
CA GLY A 316 24.09 9.46 -15.69
C GLY A 316 23.74 9.09 -14.24
N THR A 317 24.75 8.78 -13.42
CA THR A 317 24.58 8.36 -12.01
C THR A 317 23.98 9.42 -11.09
N SER A 318 23.69 10.63 -11.58
CA SER A 318 22.97 11.67 -10.82
C SER A 318 21.48 11.76 -11.17
N ASP A 319 20.98 10.94 -12.12
CA ASP A 319 19.58 10.92 -12.53
C ASP A 319 18.69 10.24 -11.46
N PRO A 320 17.80 10.99 -10.78
CA PRO A 320 16.91 10.41 -9.77
C PRO A 320 15.98 9.33 -10.32
N ALA A 321 15.58 9.41 -11.60
CA ALA A 321 14.69 8.43 -12.21
C ALA A 321 15.38 7.08 -12.41
N GLU A 322 16.67 7.09 -12.74
CA GLU A 322 17.49 5.88 -12.86
C GLU A 322 17.66 5.18 -11.50
N TRP A 323 17.98 5.94 -10.45
CA TRP A 323 18.07 5.40 -9.08
C TRP A 323 16.78 4.74 -8.62
N TRP A 324 15.63 5.37 -8.84
CA TRP A 324 14.34 4.77 -8.52
C TRP A 324 14.07 3.53 -9.35
N GLY A 325 14.39 3.57 -10.65
CA GLY A 325 14.28 2.41 -11.53
C GLY A 325 15.09 1.21 -11.02
N LEU A 326 16.33 1.45 -10.58
CA LEU A 326 17.19 0.43 -9.99
C LEU A 326 16.64 -0.09 -8.66
N ILE A 327 16.18 0.79 -7.76
CA ILE A 327 15.60 0.40 -6.45
C ILE A 327 14.36 -0.47 -6.66
N PHE A 328 13.46 -0.06 -7.55
CA PHE A 328 12.25 -0.81 -7.86
C PHE A 328 12.57 -2.16 -8.49
N THR A 329 13.51 -2.21 -9.43
CA THR A 329 13.96 -3.46 -10.06
C THR A 329 14.59 -4.40 -9.02
N ALA A 330 15.54 -3.90 -8.22
CA ALA A 330 16.19 -4.65 -7.16
C ALA A 330 15.17 -5.17 -6.14
N PHE A 331 14.21 -4.34 -5.74
CA PHE A 331 13.13 -4.77 -4.87
C PHE A 331 12.34 -5.91 -5.51
N GLY A 332 11.89 -5.73 -6.77
CA GLY A 332 11.16 -6.72 -7.57
C GLY A 332 11.81 -8.09 -7.61
N PHE A 333 13.14 -8.14 -7.75
CA PHE A 333 13.90 -9.39 -7.72
C PHE A 333 14.06 -9.99 -6.32
N VAL A 334 14.24 -9.16 -5.29
CA VAL A 334 14.66 -9.62 -3.96
C VAL A 334 13.47 -9.96 -3.05
N TRP A 335 12.37 -9.22 -3.13
CA TRP A 335 11.35 -9.25 -2.07
C TRP A 335 10.69 -10.63 -1.90
N LEU A 336 10.35 -11.30 -3.00
CA LEU A 336 9.63 -12.58 -2.98
C LEU A 336 10.56 -13.74 -2.58
N PRO A 337 11.76 -13.90 -3.16
CA PRO A 337 12.74 -14.87 -2.67
C PRO A 337 13.13 -14.65 -1.21
N ALA A 338 13.35 -13.40 -0.79
CA ALA A 338 13.72 -13.08 0.59
C ALA A 338 12.58 -13.45 1.56
N ALA A 339 11.32 -13.13 1.21
CA ALA A 339 10.17 -13.56 2.00
C ALA A 339 10.09 -15.09 2.08
N ALA A 340 10.19 -15.79 0.95
CA ALA A 340 10.13 -17.25 0.90
C ALA A 340 11.23 -17.91 1.75
N LEU A 341 12.49 -17.46 1.65
CA LEU A 341 13.63 -18.01 2.38
C LEU A 341 13.51 -17.81 3.89
N VAL A 342 13.21 -16.58 4.34
CA VAL A 342 13.10 -16.29 5.77
C VAL A 342 11.97 -17.09 6.39
N LEU A 343 10.85 -17.22 5.68
CA LEU A 343 9.68 -17.92 6.17
C LEU A 343 9.84 -19.43 6.12
N GLY A 344 10.49 -19.94 5.09
CA GLY A 344 10.93 -21.34 5.00
C GLY A 344 11.84 -21.70 6.16
N GLY A 345 12.84 -20.86 6.46
CA GLY A 345 13.73 -21.02 7.62
C GLY A 345 12.97 -20.98 8.95
N GLN A 346 12.02 -20.06 9.13
CA GLN A 346 11.17 -20.01 10.33
C GLN A 346 10.25 -21.22 10.47
N ALA A 347 9.71 -21.74 9.36
CA ALA A 347 8.88 -22.96 9.35
C ALA A 347 9.73 -24.20 9.68
N PHE A 348 10.90 -24.33 9.06
CA PHE A 348 11.85 -25.40 9.34
C PHE A 348 12.29 -25.38 10.80
N GLY A 349 12.73 -24.23 11.31
CA GLY A 349 13.15 -24.10 12.72
C GLY A 349 12.03 -24.39 13.72
N ARG A 350 10.76 -24.15 13.36
CA ARG A 350 9.60 -24.57 14.18
C ARG A 350 9.43 -26.09 14.20
N ARG A 351 9.61 -26.76 13.04
CA ARG A 351 9.53 -28.23 12.94
C ARG A 351 10.72 -28.91 13.61
N ALA A 352 11.94 -28.43 13.40
CA ALA A 352 13.14 -28.96 14.05
C ALA A 352 13.00 -28.94 15.58
N ARG A 353 12.60 -27.81 16.17
CA ARG A 353 12.33 -27.71 17.61
C ARG A 353 11.23 -28.64 18.10
N ALA A 354 10.19 -28.87 17.29
CA ALA A 354 9.13 -29.82 17.64
C ALA A 354 9.62 -31.28 17.61
N LEU A 355 10.62 -31.58 16.78
CA LEU A 355 11.24 -32.90 16.66
C LEU A 355 12.44 -33.11 17.60
N ARG A 356 12.82 -32.10 18.40
CA ARG A 356 14.00 -32.11 19.29
C ARG A 356 15.32 -32.48 18.57
N LEU A 357 15.41 -32.12 17.29
CA LEU A 357 16.69 -32.00 16.56
C LEU A 357 17.32 -30.66 16.94
#